data_AF-A0A0S9Q810-F1
#
_entry.id   AF-A0A0S9Q810-F1
#
_cell.length_a   1.000
_cell.length_b   1.000
_cell.length_c   1.000
_cell.angle_alpha   90.00
_cell.angle_beta   90.00
_cell.angle_gamma   90.00
#
_symmetry.space_group_name_H-M   'P 1'
#
loop_
_entity.id
_entity.type
_entity.pdbx_description
1 polymer ?
#
loop_
_entity_poly.entity_id
_entity_poly.type
_entity_poly.pdbx_seq_one_letter_code
_entity_poly.pdbx_strand_id
1 'polypeptide(L)'
;MKDVSSTGAKIGVPAHIELPNDFMLKIIGMDYVCSVNLAWRAGSLAGVRILQLAKLPPKPLTPQQQAEAADRAPHQSLGTRRGLRRG
;
A
#
# COMPACT_ATOMS: atom_id res chain seq x y z
N MET A 1 -7.35 10.81 8.75
CA MET A 1 -7.26 10.99 7.28
C MET A 1 -8.55 11.64 6.83
N LYS A 2 -8.52 12.85 6.25
CA LYS A 2 -9.68 13.79 6.32
C LYS A 2 -10.46 14.03 5.02
N ASP A 3 -10.21 13.27 3.95
CA ASP A 3 -11.08 13.00 2.78
C ASP A 3 -10.17 12.67 1.58
N VAL A 4 -10.29 11.46 1.04
CA VAL A 4 -9.66 11.06 -0.23
C VAL A 4 -10.80 10.63 -1.14
N SER A 5 -11.05 11.38 -2.20
CA SER A 5 -12.00 11.03 -3.25
C SER A 5 -11.25 10.45 -4.46
N SER A 6 -12.00 9.88 -5.40
CA SER A 6 -11.46 9.31 -6.64
C SER A 6 -10.66 10.30 -7.50
N THR A 7 -10.86 11.61 -7.31
CA THR A 7 -10.25 12.68 -8.14
C THR A 7 -9.44 13.71 -7.35
N GLY A 8 -9.53 13.73 -6.02
CA GLY A 8 -8.81 14.68 -5.19
C GLY A 8 -8.63 14.22 -3.75
N ALA A 9 -7.66 14.80 -3.06
CA ALA A 9 -7.40 14.51 -1.66
C ALA A 9 -7.24 15.80 -0.87
N LYS A 10 -7.78 15.79 0.35
CA LYS A 10 -7.52 16.85 1.33
C LYS A 10 -6.48 16.33 2.31
N ILE A 11 -5.30 16.95 2.28
CA ILE A 11 -4.19 16.59 3.16
C ILE A 11 -3.96 17.69 4.19
N GLY A 12 -3.61 17.26 5.41
CA GLY A 12 -3.14 18.18 6.44
C GLY A 12 -1.64 18.32 6.30
N VAL A 13 -1.17 19.52 5.95
CA VAL A 13 0.26 19.83 5.85
C VAL A 13 0.55 21.05 6.70
N PRO A 14 1.51 20.99 7.63
CA PRO A 14 1.87 22.13 8.45
C PRO A 14 2.15 23.39 7.61
N ALA A 15 1.67 24.55 8.08
CA ALA A 15 1.76 25.81 7.34
C ALA A 15 3.20 26.25 7.00
N HIS A 16 4.19 25.77 7.76
CA HIS A 16 5.61 26.07 7.54
C HIS A 16 6.28 25.25 6.44
N ILE A 17 5.63 24.20 5.93
CA ILE A 17 6.18 23.38 4.85
C ILE A 17 5.64 23.91 3.53
N GLU A 18 6.50 24.35 2.63
CA GLU A 18 6.11 24.67 1.27
C GLU A 18 5.89 23.39 0.45
N LEU A 19 4.78 23.35 -0.28
CA LEU A 19 4.43 22.25 -1.16
C LEU A 19 4.67 22.69 -2.60
N PRO A 20 5.31 21.86 -3.43
CA PRO A 20 5.37 22.10 -4.87
C PRO A 20 3.98 22.08 -5.50
N ASN A 21 3.84 22.72 -6.67
CA ASN A 21 2.61 22.61 -7.46
C ASN A 21 2.35 21.18 -7.91
N ASP A 22 3.37 20.40 -8.26
CA ASP A 22 3.25 19.00 -8.66
C ASP A 22 4.13 18.12 -7.77
N PHE A 23 3.55 17.06 -7.20
CA PHE A 23 4.30 16.13 -6.36
C PHE A 23 3.66 14.73 -6.34
N MET A 24 4.42 13.74 -5.84
CA MET A 24 3.92 12.38 -5.69
C MET A 24 3.49 12.10 -4.24
N LEU A 25 2.32 11.51 -4.09
CA LEU A 25 1.74 11.12 -2.82
C LEU A 25 1.69 9.59 -2.73
N LYS A 26 2.38 9.01 -1.74
CA LYS A 26 2.32 7.57 -1.45
C LYS A 26 1.24 7.29 -0.39
N ILE A 27 0.31 6.40 -0.71
CA ILE A 27 -0.72 5.97 0.25
C ILE A 27 -0.15 4.84 1.09
N ILE A 28 0.11 5.14 2.36
CA ILE A 28 0.54 4.14 3.34
C ILE A 28 -0.62 3.19 3.62
N GLY A 29 -0.37 1.89 3.51
CA GLY A 29 -1.37 0.84 3.72
C GLY A 29 -2.06 0.32 2.45
N MET A 30 -1.86 0.95 1.28
CA MET A 30 -2.47 0.48 0.03
C MET A 30 -1.47 0.28 -1.12
N ASP A 31 -0.16 0.47 -0.90
CA ASP A 31 0.89 0.34 -1.93
C ASP A 31 0.57 1.08 -3.24
N TYR A 32 -0.13 2.22 -3.15
CA TYR A 32 -0.37 3.11 -4.28
C TYR A 32 0.48 4.37 -4.17
N VAL A 33 0.86 4.88 -5.33
CA VAL A 33 1.45 6.21 -5.47
C VAL A 33 0.63 6.98 -6.50
N CYS A 34 0.24 8.19 -6.16
CA CYS A 34 -0.42 9.10 -7.09
C CYS A 34 0.43 10.33 -7.36
N SER A 35 0.48 10.75 -8.62
CA SER A 35 0.94 12.09 -8.99
C SER A 35 -0.22 13.05 -8.76
N VAL A 36 0.02 14.11 -8.00
CA VAL A 36 -0.99 15.09 -7.60
C VAL A 36 -0.50 16.50 -7.89
N ASN A 37 -1.46 17.39 -8.19
CA ASN A 37 -1.24 18.82 -8.35
C ASN A 37 -1.93 19.60 -7.21
N LEU A 38 -1.28 20.64 -6.69
CA LEU A 38 -1.81 21.51 -5.66
C LEU A 38 -2.92 22.40 -6.22
N ALA A 39 -4.17 22.13 -5.84
CA ALA A 39 -5.32 22.91 -6.32
C ALA A 39 -5.54 24.17 -5.47
N TRP A 40 -5.42 24.03 -4.15
CA TRP A 40 -5.55 25.14 -3.22
C TRP A 40 -4.87 24.84 -1.90
N ARG A 41 -4.52 25.90 -1.18
CA ARG A 41 -3.99 25.81 0.18
C ARG A 41 -4.68 26.82 1.08
N ALA A 42 -5.12 26.37 2.24
CA ALA A 42 -5.72 27.18 3.29
C ALA A 42 -5.01 26.86 4.62
N GLY A 43 -3.96 27.61 4.92
CA GLY A 43 -3.15 27.43 6.14
C GLY A 43 -2.52 26.03 6.23
N SER A 44 -3.03 25.21 7.14
CA SER A 44 -2.58 23.84 7.39
C SER A 44 -3.30 22.76 6.56
N LEU A 45 -4.21 23.17 5.68
CA LEU A 45 -4.95 22.28 4.79
C LEU A 45 -4.56 22.57 3.35
N ALA A 46 -4.29 21.50 2.60
CA ALA A 46 -4.08 21.56 1.17
C ALA A 46 -5.05 20.63 0.46
N GLY A 47 -5.73 21.17 -0.54
CA GLY A 47 -6.48 20.39 -1.52
C GLY A 47 -5.58 20.06 -2.69
N VAL A 48 -5.49 18.78 -3.01
CA VAL A 48 -4.73 18.30 -4.16
C VAL A 48 -5.63 17.55 -5.13
N ARG A 49 -5.34 17.72 -6.42
CA ARG A 49 -6.02 17.03 -7.51
C ARG A 49 -5.16 15.85 -7.96
N ILE A 50 -5.74 14.66 -8.05
CA ILE A 50 -5.03 13.48 -8.51
C ILE A 50 -4.94 13.54 -10.04
N LEU A 51 -3.72 13.54 -10.58
CA LEU A 51 -3.45 13.52 -12.01
C LEU A 51 -3.31 12.08 -12.52
N GLN A 52 -2.54 11.25 -11.80
CA GLN A 52 -2.28 9.88 -12.18
C GLN A 52 -2.18 8.99 -10.94
N LEU A 53 -2.71 7.77 -11.00
CA LEU A 53 -2.61 6.76 -9.95
C LEU A 53 -1.84 5.55 -10.48
N ALA A 54 -0.82 5.12 -9.76
CA ALA A 54 -0.03 3.94 -10.06
C ALA A 54 0.02 3.00 -8.85
N LYS A 55 -0.05 1.69 -9.10
CA LYS A 55 0.18 0.67 -8.08
C LYS A 55 1.69 0.44 -7.96
N LEU A 56 2.24 0.60 -6.77
CA LEU A 56 3.64 0.32 -6.51
C LEU A 56 3.83 -1.21 -6.62
N PRO A 57 4.85 -1.71 -7.33
CA PRO A 57 5.18 -3.12 -7.28
C PRO A 57 5.47 -3.52 -5.81
N PRO A 58 5.02 -4.70 -5.35
CA PRO A 58 5.29 -5.14 -4.00
C PRO A 58 6.80 -5.17 -3.78
N LYS A 59 7.25 -4.55 -2.68
CA LYS A 59 8.68 -4.56 -2.32
C LYS A 59 9.13 -6.01 -2.24
N PRO A 60 10.18 -6.44 -2.98
CA PRO A 60 10.69 -7.79 -2.85
C PRO A 60 11.12 -7.99 -1.39
N LEU A 61 10.53 -9.00 -0.75
CA LEU A 61 10.84 -9.39 0.62
C LEU A 61 12.31 -9.75 0.69
N THR A 62 13.07 -9.07 1.55
CA THR A 62 14.40 -9.53 1.94
C THR A 62 14.27 -10.93 2.59
N PRO A 63 15.22 -11.85 2.39
CA PRO A 63 15.12 -13.26 2.81
C PRO A 63 14.75 -13.49 4.28
N GLN A 64 15.01 -12.52 5.16
CA GLN A 64 14.72 -12.61 6.59
C GLN A 64 13.21 -12.69 6.92
N GLN A 65 12.33 -12.10 6.11
CA GLN A 65 10.88 -12.13 6.38
C GLN A 65 10.18 -13.42 5.91
N GLN A 66 10.84 -14.27 5.12
CA GLN A 66 10.30 -15.59 4.72
C GLN A 66 10.48 -16.65 5.81
N ALA A 67 11.50 -16.52 6.66
CA ALA A 67 11.78 -17.49 7.71
C ALA A 67 10.71 -17.51 8.81
N GLU A 68 10.20 -16.34 9.22
CA GLU A 68 9.17 -16.23 10.27
C GLU A 68 7.76 -16.65 9.80
N ALA A 69 7.48 -16.65 8.49
CA ALA A 69 6.19 -17.10 7.96
C ALA A 69 6.09 -18.62 7.80
N ALA A 70 7.23 -19.32 7.66
CA ALA A 70 7.27 -20.77 7.49
C ALA A 70 7.10 -21.53 8.82
N ASP A 71 7.39 -20.89 9.96
CA ASP A 71 7.28 -21.51 11.30
C ASP A 71 5.82 -21.62 11.79
N ARG A 72 4.88 -20.93 11.13
CA ARG A 72 3.47 -20.83 11.57
C ARG A 72 2.48 -21.63 10.73
N ALA A 73 2.88 -22.78 10.21
CA ALA A 73 1.97 -23.73 9.55
C ALA A 73 1.56 -24.86 10.53
N PRO A 74 0.34 -24.85 11.10
CA PRO A 74 -0.15 -26.01 11.84
C PRO A 74 -0.55 -27.12 10.86
N HIS A 75 0.20 -28.21 10.93
CA HIS A 75 -0.13 -29.60 10.56
C HIS A 75 -1.29 -29.85 9.59
N GLN A 76 -0.98 -30.00 8.30
CA GLN A 76 -1.82 -30.82 7.41
C GLN A 76 -1.49 -32.30 7.65
N SER A 77 -2.33 -32.98 8.42
CA SER A 77 -2.33 -34.45 8.51
C SER A 77 -2.71 -35.04 7.15
N LEU A 78 -1.71 -35.42 6.36
CA LEU A 78 -1.89 -36.18 5.13
C LEU A 78 -2.33 -37.61 5.48
N GLY A 79 -3.62 -37.87 5.26
CA GLY A 79 -4.21 -39.20 5.40
C GLY A 79 -3.56 -40.21 4.44
N THR A 80 -2.93 -41.24 5.00
CA THR A 80 -2.40 -42.37 4.24
C THR A 80 -3.54 -43.20 3.64
N ARG A 81 -3.86 -43.00 2.36
CA ARG A 81 -4.57 -44.03 1.57
C ARG A 81 -3.57 -45.14 1.24
N ARG A 82 -3.61 -46.21 2.04
CA ARG A 82 -2.88 -47.45 1.75
C ARG A 82 -3.46 -48.05 0.46
N GLY A 83 -2.71 -47.95 -0.63
CA GLY A 83 -2.85 -48.87 -1.74
C GLY A 83 -2.31 -50.22 -1.31
N LEU A 84 -3.15 -51.25 -1.31
CA LEU A 84 -2.69 -52.63 -1.30
C LEU A 84 -3.20 -53.32 -2.57
N ARG A 85 -2.28 -53.43 -3.54
CA ARG A 85 -2.34 -54.39 -4.64
C ARG A 85 -1.80 -55.75 -4.15
N ARG A 86 -2.19 -56.80 -4.88
CA ARG A 86 -1.74 -58.22 -4.90
C ARG A 86 -2.79 -59.15 -4.27
N GLY A 87 -3.19 -60.24 -4.92
CA GLY A 87 -2.80 -60.83 -6.20
C GLY A 87 -3.75 -61.95 -6.57
#